data_AF-A0A1I1RJX7-F1
#
_entry.id   AF-A0A1I1RJX7-F1
#
_cell.length_a   1.000
_cell.length_b   1.000
_cell.length_c   1.000
_cell.angle_alpha   90.00
_cell.angle_beta   90.00
_cell.angle_gamma   90.00
#
_symmetry.space_group_name_H-M   'P 1'
#
loop_
_entity.id
_entity.type
_entity.pdbx_description
1 polymer ?
#
loop_
_entity_poly.entity_id
_entity_poly.type
_entity_poly.pdbx_seq_one_letter_code
_entity_poly.pdbx_strand_id
1 'polypeptide(L)'
;MKNILGYYLMPHPPIIIPDIGKGEEKKIEATSNACNKIGKEIADIKPETIILITPHATMFSDAIAVSNEERIFGDLRQFRCINVKMDIPIDKEFNSKLISLCDYEHIPSALVDSKLLNRFNKSYELDHGTMVPLYFINKYYKEYKLVHINYSMIGDVNLYKFGMNLQKVAKELNRKTAVIASGDLSHKLKDEGPYSYSPYGEKFDKTLLENLQKGDVSEVFNMNKTMIEEAGQCGLNSILILLGAMEGKNVKGEILSYEGPFGVGYGVMKFEKGEEDKNNLDCIIKCKEERLKKKLTSANHYVKLARKSLNYYFTHGEKMIDISNLPSELLSEKHGVFVSLKKFGQLRGCIGTISPTTNSVGEEIIRNSVEAALNDPRFFKVDESELKDIDISVDILMDSVSATKEELNPKKYGVIVFKGYKRGLLLPDLEGVDHIEDQLNIACEKAGIDKNDEYGIEKFEVIRYKEGE
;
A
#
# COMPACT_ATOMS: atom_id res chain seq x y z
N MET A 1 -33.58 -1.35 -8.84
CA MET A 1 -33.63 -1.09 -7.38
C MET A 1 -32.22 -0.73 -6.93
N LYS A 2 -32.06 0.08 -5.87
CA LYS A 2 -30.74 0.38 -5.30
C LYS A 2 -30.30 -0.83 -4.48
N ASN A 3 -29.26 -1.55 -4.92
CA ASN A 3 -28.77 -2.77 -4.26
C ASN A 3 -27.80 -2.46 -3.10
N ILE A 4 -26.88 -1.52 -3.30
CA ILE A 4 -26.07 -0.98 -2.20
C ILE A 4 -26.82 0.18 -1.55
N LEU A 5 -27.27 -0.03 -0.32
CA LEU A 5 -28.15 0.87 0.42
C LEU A 5 -27.40 1.99 1.14
N GLY A 6 -26.18 1.71 1.62
CA GLY A 6 -25.35 2.67 2.36
C GLY A 6 -23.85 2.50 2.07
N TYR A 7 -23.12 3.61 2.17
CA TYR A 7 -21.68 3.73 1.93
C TYR A 7 -21.07 4.52 3.09
N TYR A 8 -20.09 3.94 3.78
CA TYR A 8 -19.57 4.50 5.03
C TYR A 8 -18.05 4.42 5.10
N LEU A 9 -17.44 5.46 5.68
CA LEU A 9 -16.07 5.43 6.19
C LEU A 9 -16.17 5.39 7.72
N MET A 10 -15.56 4.38 8.33
CA MET A 10 -15.49 4.24 9.78
C MET A 10 -14.05 4.00 10.22
N PRO A 11 -13.57 4.70 11.27
CA PRO A 11 -12.25 4.48 11.83
C PRO A 11 -12.28 3.21 12.67
N HIS A 12 -11.11 2.67 12.99
CA HIS A 12 -10.97 1.45 13.77
C HIS A 12 -10.01 1.53 14.98
N PRO A 13 -9.89 2.67 15.70
CA PRO A 13 -9.02 2.72 16.85
C PRO A 13 -9.61 1.88 17.98
N PRO A 14 -8.91 0.85 18.51
CA PRO A 14 -9.45 0.00 19.57
C PRO A 14 -9.87 0.79 20.82
N ILE A 15 -9.21 1.92 21.09
CA ILE A 15 -9.49 2.83 22.20
C ILE A 15 -10.91 3.41 22.18
N ILE A 16 -11.62 3.40 21.05
CA ILE A 16 -13.02 3.87 20.97
C ILE A 16 -14.02 2.95 21.69
N ILE A 17 -13.60 1.72 22.00
CA ILE A 17 -14.43 0.75 22.72
C ILE A 17 -14.25 0.99 24.23
N PRO A 18 -15.32 1.25 25.00
CA PRO A 18 -15.20 1.59 26.43
C PRO A 18 -14.40 0.58 27.27
N ASP A 19 -14.55 -0.72 27.01
CA ASP A 19 -13.81 -1.79 27.71
C ASP A 19 -12.29 -1.72 27.47
N ILE A 20 -11.85 -1.09 26.37
CA ILE A 20 -10.44 -0.85 26.02
C ILE A 20 -10.01 0.55 26.48
N GLY A 21 -10.79 1.58 26.16
CA GLY A 21 -10.48 2.98 26.46
C GLY A 21 -10.52 3.33 27.93
N LYS A 22 -11.35 2.67 28.74
CA LYS A 22 -11.42 2.83 30.20
C LYS A 22 -11.55 4.29 30.65
N GLY A 23 -12.30 5.10 29.91
CA GLY A 23 -12.52 6.53 30.11
C GLY A 23 -11.83 7.41 29.07
N GLU A 24 -10.75 6.92 28.43
CA GLU A 24 -10.04 7.67 27.39
C GLU A 24 -10.84 7.77 26.08
N GLU A 25 -11.77 6.84 25.82
CA GLU A 25 -12.65 6.88 24.66
C GLU A 25 -13.50 8.17 24.61
N LYS A 26 -13.72 8.82 25.77
CA LYS A 26 -14.46 10.08 25.86
C LYS A 26 -13.75 11.24 25.16
N LYS A 27 -12.43 11.15 24.95
CA LYS A 27 -11.67 12.14 24.17
C LYS A 27 -12.04 12.12 22.68
N ILE A 28 -12.66 11.03 22.21
CA ILE A 28 -13.18 10.86 20.85
C ILE A 28 -14.70 10.58 20.86
N GLU A 29 -15.42 11.25 21.76
CA GLU A 29 -16.85 11.03 21.96
C GLU A 29 -17.65 11.33 20.68
N ALA A 30 -17.28 12.37 19.92
CA ALA A 30 -17.98 12.69 18.67
C ALA A 30 -17.83 11.57 17.64
N THR A 31 -16.66 10.95 17.55
CA THR A 31 -16.37 9.76 16.71
C THR A 31 -17.22 8.58 17.15
N SER A 32 -17.27 8.29 18.46
CA SER A 32 -18.09 7.18 18.97
C SER A 32 -19.58 7.41 18.70
N ASN A 33 -20.07 8.65 18.81
CA ASN A 33 -21.45 9.03 18.52
C ASN A 33 -21.77 8.92 17.03
N ALA A 34 -20.87 9.35 16.15
CA ALA A 34 -21.00 9.20 14.71
C ALA A 34 -21.01 7.71 14.29
N CYS A 35 -20.15 6.87 14.86
CA CYS A 35 -20.18 5.43 14.63
C CYS A 35 -21.50 4.79 15.09
N ASN A 36 -22.04 5.21 16.24
CA ASN A 36 -23.37 4.78 16.69
C ASN A 36 -24.49 5.25 15.74
N LYS A 37 -24.38 6.45 15.16
CA LYS A 37 -25.33 6.96 14.15
C LYS A 37 -25.35 6.05 12.92
N ILE A 38 -24.19 5.68 12.38
CA ILE A 38 -24.08 4.71 11.27
C ILE A 38 -24.66 3.36 11.67
N GLY A 39 -24.36 2.85 12.87
CA GLY A 39 -24.91 1.59 13.35
C GLY A 39 -26.44 1.56 13.39
N LYS A 40 -27.08 2.67 13.81
CA LYS A 40 -28.54 2.83 13.78
C LYS A 40 -29.07 2.90 12.34
N GLU A 41 -28.42 3.66 11.47
CA GLU A 41 -28.82 3.77 10.05
C GLU A 41 -28.77 2.40 9.35
N ILE A 42 -27.72 1.61 9.57
CA ILE A 42 -27.60 0.23 9.06
C ILE A 42 -28.73 -0.66 9.60
N ALA A 43 -29.13 -0.48 10.86
CA ALA A 43 -30.27 -1.21 11.44
C ALA A 43 -31.62 -0.83 10.81
N ASP A 44 -31.76 0.40 10.31
CA ASP A 44 -32.95 0.87 9.61
C ASP A 44 -33.03 0.33 8.18
N ILE A 45 -31.90 0.30 7.45
CA ILE A 45 -31.85 -0.20 6.08
C ILE A 45 -31.80 -1.74 5.97
N LYS A 46 -31.44 -2.44 7.06
CA LYS A 46 -31.41 -3.90 7.19
C LYS A 46 -30.78 -4.62 5.98
N PRO A 47 -29.47 -4.40 5.71
CA PRO A 47 -28.81 -5.09 4.61
C PRO A 47 -28.75 -6.60 4.90
N GLU A 48 -28.84 -7.40 3.85
CA GLU A 48 -28.61 -8.84 3.93
C GLU A 48 -27.11 -9.14 4.05
N THR A 49 -26.29 -8.29 3.44
CA THR A 49 -24.83 -8.43 3.40
C THR A 49 -24.14 -7.12 3.78
N ILE A 50 -23.22 -7.17 4.73
CA ILE A 50 -22.29 -6.07 5.00
C ILE A 50 -20.97 -6.40 4.33
N ILE A 51 -20.49 -5.49 3.49
CA ILE A 51 -19.19 -5.56 2.84
C ILE A 51 -18.25 -4.67 3.65
N LEU A 52 -17.23 -5.25 4.27
CA LEU A 52 -16.27 -4.51 5.07
C LEU A 52 -14.86 -4.71 4.52
N ILE A 53 -14.21 -3.59 4.23
CA ILE A 53 -12.85 -3.51 3.69
C ILE A 53 -11.92 -3.07 4.82
N THR A 54 -10.97 -3.92 5.20
CA THR A 54 -10.01 -3.69 6.29
C THR A 54 -8.56 -3.60 5.76
N PRO A 55 -7.66 -2.85 6.44
CA PRO A 55 -6.23 -2.86 6.19
C PRO A 55 -5.44 -3.85 7.07
N HIS A 56 -6.02 -4.41 8.13
CA HIS A 56 -5.27 -5.08 9.21
C HIS A 56 -5.42 -6.60 9.27
N ALA A 57 -6.24 -7.19 8.41
CA ALA A 57 -6.23 -8.64 8.23
C ALA A 57 -4.96 -9.08 7.50
N THR A 58 -4.73 -10.40 7.38
CA THR A 58 -3.53 -10.92 6.71
C THR A 58 -3.47 -10.43 5.26
N MET A 59 -2.53 -9.52 4.96
CA MET A 59 -2.36 -8.91 3.64
C MET A 59 -1.39 -9.74 2.80
N PHE A 60 -1.82 -10.09 1.59
CA PHE A 60 -0.95 -10.61 0.55
C PHE A 60 -0.36 -9.45 -0.25
N SER A 61 0.86 -9.60 -0.76
CA SER A 61 1.54 -8.54 -1.51
C SER A 61 0.98 -8.32 -2.93
N ASP A 62 0.26 -9.30 -3.47
CA ASP A 62 -0.06 -9.41 -4.88
C ASP A 62 -1.54 -9.65 -5.20
N ALA A 63 -2.41 -9.86 -4.19
CA ALA A 63 -3.83 -10.10 -4.40
C ALA A 63 -4.69 -9.60 -3.23
N ILE A 64 -5.88 -9.07 -3.53
CA ILE A 64 -6.91 -8.78 -2.52
C ILE A 64 -7.42 -10.09 -1.93
N ALA A 65 -7.46 -10.19 -0.60
CA ALA A 65 -7.95 -11.37 0.09
C ALA A 65 -9.44 -11.22 0.45
N VAL A 66 -10.24 -12.23 0.10
CA VAL A 66 -11.65 -12.31 0.46
C VAL A 66 -11.88 -13.58 1.29
N SER A 67 -12.28 -13.42 2.54
CA SER A 67 -12.46 -14.55 3.47
C SER A 67 -13.62 -15.43 3.05
N ASN A 68 -13.44 -16.76 2.97
CA ASN A 68 -14.38 -17.66 2.31
C ASN A 68 -14.62 -19.01 3.01
N GLU A 69 -14.71 -19.01 4.34
CA GLU A 69 -15.29 -20.11 5.11
C GLU A 69 -16.79 -19.89 5.40
N GLU A 70 -17.44 -20.80 6.12
CA GLU A 70 -18.86 -20.62 6.50
C GLU A 70 -19.05 -19.45 7.48
N ARG A 71 -18.10 -19.27 8.38
CA ARG A 71 -18.12 -18.27 9.44
C ARG A 71 -16.71 -17.77 9.70
N ILE A 72 -16.61 -16.61 10.33
CA ILE A 72 -15.34 -16.08 10.81
C ILE A 72 -15.50 -15.58 12.24
N PHE A 73 -14.55 -15.93 13.10
CA PHE A 73 -14.51 -15.55 14.50
C PHE A 73 -13.42 -14.51 14.74
N GLY A 74 -13.61 -13.64 15.72
CA GLY A 74 -12.51 -12.84 16.28
C GLY A 74 -12.85 -12.26 17.64
N ASP A 75 -11.82 -11.79 18.33
CA ASP A 75 -11.94 -11.12 19.62
C ASP A 75 -10.87 -10.02 19.80
N LEU A 76 -11.03 -9.21 20.84
CA LEU A 76 -10.13 -8.09 21.13
C LEU A 76 -9.18 -8.37 22.31
N ARG A 77 -8.82 -9.65 22.55
CA ARG A 77 -7.92 -10.03 23.66
C ARG A 77 -6.54 -9.39 23.54
N GLN A 78 -6.06 -9.14 22.32
CA GLN A 78 -4.79 -8.44 22.07
C GLN A 78 -4.78 -7.02 22.68
N PHE A 79 -5.94 -6.40 22.87
CA PHE A 79 -6.10 -5.10 23.55
C PHE A 79 -6.56 -5.25 25.01
N ARG A 80 -6.35 -6.43 25.61
CA ARG A 80 -6.78 -6.77 26.98
C ARG A 80 -8.30 -6.67 27.20
N CYS A 81 -9.09 -6.86 26.14
CA CYS A 81 -10.55 -6.89 26.19
C CYS A 81 -11.06 -8.31 25.93
N ILE A 82 -11.61 -8.95 26.96
CA ILE A 82 -12.10 -10.34 26.88
C ILE A 82 -13.60 -10.45 26.55
N ASN A 83 -14.34 -9.35 26.69
CA ASN A 83 -15.80 -9.33 26.60
C ASN A 83 -16.32 -9.14 25.16
N VAL A 84 -15.49 -8.60 24.27
CA VAL A 84 -15.87 -8.36 22.88
C VAL A 84 -15.39 -9.51 22.00
N LYS A 85 -16.36 -10.30 21.54
CA LYS A 85 -16.18 -11.44 20.64
C LYS A 85 -17.25 -11.42 19.57
N MET A 86 -16.91 -11.86 18.36
CA MET A 86 -17.84 -11.92 17.24
C MET A 86 -17.66 -13.23 16.49
N ASP A 87 -18.77 -13.79 16.04
CA ASP A 87 -18.83 -14.95 15.15
C ASP A 87 -19.89 -14.67 14.09
N ILE A 88 -19.45 -14.49 12.85
CA ILE A 88 -20.29 -13.89 11.80
C ILE A 88 -20.32 -14.82 10.58
N PRO A 89 -21.52 -15.11 10.02
CA PRO A 89 -21.61 -15.90 8.80
C PRO A 89 -21.03 -15.13 7.61
N ILE A 90 -20.29 -15.82 6.75
CA ILE A 90 -19.71 -15.23 5.52
C ILE A 90 -20.67 -15.40 4.34
N ASP A 91 -20.73 -14.40 3.46
CA ASP A 91 -21.51 -14.47 2.22
C ASP A 91 -20.71 -15.13 1.07
N LYS A 92 -20.59 -16.46 1.13
CA LYS A 92 -19.80 -17.24 0.16
C LYS A 92 -20.34 -17.15 -1.28
N GLU A 93 -21.64 -16.97 -1.44
CA GLU A 93 -22.26 -16.78 -2.76
C GLU A 93 -21.76 -15.47 -3.38
N PHE A 94 -21.82 -14.38 -2.60
CA PHE A 94 -21.28 -13.08 -3.01
C PHE A 94 -19.78 -13.18 -3.34
N ASN A 95 -18.99 -13.79 -2.47
CA ASN A 95 -17.55 -13.95 -2.65
C ASN A 95 -17.19 -14.72 -3.94
N SER A 96 -17.86 -15.85 -4.18
CA SER A 96 -17.58 -16.69 -5.36
C SER A 96 -17.85 -15.93 -6.65
N LYS A 97 -18.95 -15.15 -6.68
CA LYS A 97 -19.32 -14.33 -7.83
C LYS A 97 -18.37 -13.14 -8.02
N LEU A 98 -17.95 -12.52 -6.92
CA LEU A 98 -16.98 -11.41 -6.91
C LEU A 98 -15.63 -11.83 -7.49
N ILE A 99 -15.07 -12.96 -7.03
CA ILE A 99 -13.78 -13.45 -7.52
C ILE A 99 -13.87 -13.86 -8.99
N SER A 100 -14.95 -14.55 -9.40
CA SER A 100 -15.15 -14.89 -10.82
C SER A 100 -15.14 -13.66 -11.73
N LEU A 101 -15.72 -12.55 -11.27
CA LEU A 101 -15.73 -11.29 -12.02
C LEU A 101 -14.36 -10.60 -12.01
N CYS A 102 -13.64 -10.66 -10.90
CA CYS A 102 -12.28 -10.13 -10.80
C CYS A 102 -11.30 -10.91 -11.69
N ASP A 103 -11.41 -12.24 -11.76
CA ASP A 103 -10.61 -13.09 -12.65
C ASP A 103 -10.83 -12.71 -14.13
N TYR A 104 -12.09 -12.51 -14.53
CA TYR A 104 -12.44 -12.08 -15.88
C TYR A 104 -11.87 -10.70 -16.22
N GLU A 105 -11.79 -9.79 -15.25
CA GLU A 105 -11.25 -8.43 -15.43
C GLU A 105 -9.74 -8.33 -15.12
N HIS A 106 -9.08 -9.46 -14.86
CA HIS A 106 -7.66 -9.55 -14.49
C HIS A 106 -7.29 -8.69 -13.27
N ILE A 107 -8.18 -8.63 -12.27
CA ILE A 107 -7.95 -7.95 -10.99
C ILE A 107 -7.42 -9.00 -9.99
N PRO A 108 -6.17 -8.88 -9.52
CA PRO A 108 -5.59 -9.86 -8.60
C PRO A 108 -6.37 -9.96 -7.29
N SER A 109 -7.03 -11.09 -7.08
CA SER A 109 -7.84 -11.36 -5.90
C SER A 109 -7.91 -12.85 -5.63
N ALA A 110 -8.12 -13.24 -4.37
CA ALA A 110 -8.14 -14.63 -3.97
C ALA A 110 -9.18 -14.87 -2.86
N LEU A 111 -9.83 -16.03 -2.93
CA LEU A 111 -10.57 -16.57 -1.79
C LEU A 111 -9.58 -17.15 -0.78
N VAL A 112 -9.79 -16.82 0.49
CA VAL A 112 -8.88 -17.18 1.58
C VAL A 112 -9.65 -17.97 2.63
N ASP A 113 -9.06 -19.09 3.06
CA ASP A 113 -9.56 -19.94 4.13
C ASP A 113 -8.45 -20.22 5.18
N SER A 114 -8.80 -20.90 6.26
CA SER A 114 -7.84 -21.29 7.31
C SER A 114 -6.72 -22.19 6.80
N LYS A 115 -6.99 -23.06 5.82
CA LYS A 115 -5.98 -23.96 5.25
C LYS A 115 -4.91 -23.16 4.52
N LEU A 116 -5.29 -22.16 3.73
CA LEU A 116 -4.36 -21.28 3.02
C LEU A 116 -3.54 -20.46 4.02
N LEU A 117 -4.18 -19.80 4.99
CA LEU A 117 -3.48 -18.95 5.95
C LEU A 117 -2.53 -19.72 6.87
N ASN A 118 -2.89 -20.94 7.26
CA ASN A 118 -2.02 -21.81 8.05
C ASN A 118 -0.69 -22.14 7.33
N ARG A 119 -0.67 -22.17 5.98
CA ARG A 119 0.59 -22.37 5.22
C ARG A 119 1.58 -21.21 5.38
N PHE A 120 1.09 -20.05 5.81
CA PHE A 120 1.89 -18.85 6.08
C PHE A 120 2.01 -18.56 7.58
N ASN A 121 1.62 -19.50 8.46
CA ASN A 121 1.55 -19.31 9.91
C ASN A 121 0.69 -18.09 10.31
N LYS A 122 -0.44 -17.92 9.60
CA LYS A 122 -1.41 -16.85 9.86
C LYS A 122 -2.75 -17.43 10.27
N SER A 123 -3.45 -16.74 11.17
CA SER A 123 -4.77 -17.13 11.64
C SER A 123 -5.87 -16.62 10.70
N TYR A 124 -6.92 -17.42 10.52
CA TYR A 124 -8.16 -17.00 9.88
C TYR A 124 -9.11 -16.44 10.94
N GLU A 125 -9.11 -15.13 11.11
CA GLU A 125 -9.88 -14.44 12.16
C GLU A 125 -10.28 -13.02 11.73
N LEU A 126 -11.25 -12.44 12.44
CA LEU A 126 -11.58 -11.02 12.33
C LEU A 126 -10.47 -10.20 13.01
N ASP A 127 -9.86 -9.30 12.25
CA ASP A 127 -8.91 -8.33 12.77
C ASP A 127 -9.63 -7.14 13.44
N HIS A 128 -8.85 -6.29 14.12
CA HIS A 128 -9.40 -5.14 14.83
C HIS A 128 -9.97 -4.05 13.91
N GLY A 129 -9.41 -3.90 12.70
CA GLY A 129 -9.94 -3.06 11.63
C GLY A 129 -11.36 -3.44 11.25
N THR A 130 -11.69 -4.72 11.32
CA THR A 130 -13.06 -5.22 11.09
C THR A 130 -13.92 -5.15 12.35
N MET A 131 -13.39 -5.60 13.48
CA MET A 131 -14.17 -5.72 14.72
C MET A 131 -14.64 -4.37 15.29
N VAL A 132 -13.85 -3.30 15.16
CA VAL A 132 -14.21 -1.99 15.73
C VAL A 132 -15.44 -1.38 15.03
N PRO A 133 -15.52 -1.25 13.70
CA PRO A 133 -16.75 -0.83 13.02
C PRO A 133 -17.94 -1.75 13.33
N LEU A 134 -17.73 -3.07 13.28
CA LEU A 134 -18.80 -4.04 13.57
C LEU A 134 -19.27 -3.99 15.02
N TYR A 135 -18.45 -3.53 15.97
CA TYR A 135 -18.85 -3.36 17.37
C TYR A 135 -19.96 -2.32 17.49
N PHE A 136 -19.90 -1.23 16.72
CA PHE A 136 -20.96 -0.22 16.71
C PHE A 136 -22.21 -0.70 15.97
N ILE A 137 -22.05 -1.46 14.89
CA ILE A 137 -23.17 -1.99 14.10
C ILE A 137 -23.92 -3.07 14.89
N ASN A 138 -23.20 -4.01 15.48
CA ASN A 138 -23.75 -5.15 16.22
C ASN A 138 -24.48 -4.75 17.52
N LYS A 139 -24.39 -3.49 17.96
CA LYS A 139 -25.27 -2.96 19.03
C LYS A 139 -26.73 -2.85 18.57
N TYR A 140 -26.95 -2.65 17.27
CA TYR A 140 -28.27 -2.33 16.72
C TYR A 140 -28.76 -3.35 15.69
N TYR A 141 -27.87 -4.02 14.95
CA TYR A 141 -28.22 -4.98 13.90
C TYR A 141 -27.22 -6.12 13.77
N LYS A 142 -27.70 -7.36 13.73
CA LYS A 142 -26.86 -8.58 13.66
C LYS A 142 -27.29 -9.59 12.59
N GLU A 143 -28.40 -9.35 11.90
CA GLU A 143 -29.01 -10.29 10.94
C GLU A 143 -28.43 -10.08 9.52
N TYR A 144 -27.11 -10.20 9.38
CA TYR A 144 -26.42 -10.08 8.09
C TYR A 144 -25.36 -11.16 7.88
N LYS A 145 -24.97 -11.35 6.62
CA LYS A 145 -23.74 -12.05 6.23
C LYS A 145 -22.63 -11.05 5.94
N LEU A 146 -21.38 -11.45 6.15
CA LEU A 146 -20.21 -10.60 5.96
C LEU A 146 -19.46 -10.98 4.68
N VAL A 147 -19.11 -9.97 3.91
CA VAL A 147 -18.05 -10.03 2.90
C VAL A 147 -16.84 -9.33 3.51
N HIS A 148 -15.91 -10.11 4.03
CA HIS A 148 -14.71 -9.64 4.72
C HIS A 148 -13.55 -9.56 3.73
N ILE A 149 -13.16 -8.34 3.38
CA ILE A 149 -12.15 -8.03 2.38
C ILE A 149 -10.95 -7.40 3.06
N ASN A 150 -9.78 -7.95 2.80
CA ASN A 150 -8.51 -7.31 3.11
C ASN A 150 -7.86 -6.83 1.83
N TYR A 151 -7.64 -5.51 1.70
CA TYR A 151 -7.04 -4.98 0.48
C TYR A 151 -5.56 -5.39 0.36
N SER A 152 -5.02 -5.20 -0.84
CA SER A 152 -3.59 -5.41 -1.12
C SER A 152 -3.05 -4.22 -1.94
N MET A 153 -1.72 -4.09 -1.99
CA MET A 153 -1.02 -3.06 -2.78
C MET A 153 -0.98 -3.43 -4.27
N ILE A 154 -2.14 -3.67 -4.88
CA ILE A 154 -2.29 -4.05 -6.29
C ILE A 154 -2.52 -2.85 -7.23
N GLY A 155 -2.38 -1.64 -6.70
CA GLY A 155 -2.50 -0.37 -7.42
C GLY A 155 -3.89 0.25 -7.37
N ASP A 156 -3.92 1.58 -7.30
CA ASP A 156 -5.11 2.40 -7.08
C ASP A 156 -6.25 2.09 -8.06
N VAL A 157 -5.92 1.91 -9.35
CA VAL A 157 -6.91 1.60 -10.40
C VAL A 157 -7.53 0.22 -10.21
N ASN A 158 -6.74 -0.78 -9.79
CA ASN A 158 -7.26 -2.12 -9.53
C ASN A 158 -8.14 -2.14 -8.27
N LEU A 159 -7.76 -1.39 -7.23
CA LEU A 159 -8.60 -1.18 -6.04
C LEU A 159 -9.95 -0.54 -6.42
N TYR A 160 -9.94 0.48 -7.28
CA TYR A 160 -11.17 1.11 -7.78
C TYR A 160 -12.05 0.12 -8.56
N LYS A 161 -11.46 -0.61 -9.52
CA LYS A 161 -12.17 -1.61 -10.32
C LYS A 161 -12.73 -2.75 -9.46
N PHE A 162 -11.99 -3.18 -8.43
CA PHE A 162 -12.49 -4.15 -7.46
C PHE A 162 -13.77 -3.64 -6.78
N GLY A 163 -13.78 -2.37 -6.38
CA GLY A 163 -14.98 -1.69 -5.89
C GLY A 163 -16.14 -1.71 -6.88
N MET A 164 -15.88 -1.44 -8.16
CA MET A 164 -16.90 -1.53 -9.22
C MET A 164 -17.51 -2.94 -9.31
N ASN A 165 -16.71 -3.98 -9.06
CA ASN A 165 -17.17 -5.37 -9.06
C ASN A 165 -18.06 -5.70 -7.85
N LEU A 166 -17.85 -5.07 -6.69
CA LEU A 166 -18.80 -5.16 -5.57
C LEU A 166 -20.20 -4.67 -5.98
N GLN A 167 -20.26 -3.55 -6.72
CA GLN A 167 -21.52 -2.99 -7.21
C GLN A 167 -22.20 -3.91 -8.23
N LYS A 168 -21.45 -4.46 -9.18
CA LYS A 168 -21.97 -5.40 -10.18
C LYS A 168 -22.53 -6.66 -9.52
N VAL A 169 -21.79 -7.26 -8.58
CA VAL A 169 -22.22 -8.47 -7.86
C VAL A 169 -23.49 -8.21 -7.04
N ALA A 170 -23.53 -7.10 -6.28
CA ALA A 170 -24.72 -6.74 -5.51
C ALA A 170 -25.96 -6.59 -6.40
N LYS A 171 -25.80 -6.02 -7.60
CA LYS A 171 -26.87 -5.91 -8.60
C LYS A 171 -27.26 -7.26 -9.19
N GLU A 172 -26.31 -8.08 -9.61
CA GLU A 172 -26.55 -9.39 -10.23
C GLU A 172 -27.25 -10.37 -9.28
N LEU A 173 -26.85 -10.39 -8.00
CA LEU A 173 -27.49 -11.20 -6.97
C LEU A 173 -28.78 -10.58 -6.41
N ASN A 174 -29.15 -9.37 -6.88
CA ASN A 174 -30.19 -8.54 -6.29
C ASN A 174 -30.09 -8.43 -4.75
N ARG A 175 -28.87 -8.37 -4.23
CA ARG A 175 -28.58 -8.40 -2.80
C ARG A 175 -28.68 -6.99 -2.21
N LYS A 176 -29.32 -6.84 -1.05
CA LYS A 176 -29.27 -5.59 -0.28
C LYS A 176 -27.99 -5.51 0.53
N THR A 177 -27.12 -4.56 0.23
CA THR A 177 -25.80 -4.47 0.86
C THR A 177 -25.52 -3.09 1.47
N ALA A 178 -24.58 -3.05 2.42
CA ALA A 178 -23.93 -1.84 2.88
C ALA A 178 -22.41 -2.00 2.74
N VAL A 179 -21.70 -0.96 2.30
CA VAL A 179 -20.23 -0.99 2.13
C VAL A 179 -19.58 -0.10 3.17
N ILE A 180 -18.57 -0.64 3.85
CA ILE A 180 -17.81 0.04 4.90
C ILE A 180 -16.33 0.00 4.52
N ALA A 181 -15.75 1.17 4.25
CA ALA A 181 -14.31 1.36 4.29
C ALA A 181 -13.89 1.52 5.75
N SER A 182 -13.11 0.57 6.27
CA SER A 182 -12.51 0.68 7.59
C SER A 182 -11.11 1.28 7.46
N GLY A 183 -10.85 2.38 8.17
CA GLY A 183 -9.60 3.11 7.97
C GLY A 183 -9.43 4.29 8.90
N ASP A 184 -8.32 4.31 9.63
CA ASP A 184 -7.82 5.53 10.26
C ASP A 184 -7.08 6.39 9.22
N LEU A 185 -7.08 7.71 9.41
CA LEU A 185 -6.43 8.65 8.50
C LEU A 185 -4.95 8.80 8.87
N SER A 186 -4.40 10.01 8.97
CA SER A 186 -3.00 10.23 9.38
C SER A 186 -2.72 9.62 10.76
N HIS A 187 -1.57 8.98 10.93
CA HIS A 187 -1.10 8.50 12.24
C HIS A 187 -0.03 9.42 12.87
N LYS A 188 0.23 10.58 12.25
CA LYS A 188 1.36 11.47 12.56
C LYS A 188 0.91 12.90 12.91
N LEU A 189 -0.24 13.05 13.56
CA LEU A 189 -0.81 14.36 13.90
C LEU A 189 -0.15 15.05 15.09
N LYS A 190 0.57 14.32 15.97
CA LYS A 190 1.20 14.85 17.18
C LYS A 190 2.46 14.07 17.53
N ASP A 191 3.40 14.70 18.25
CA ASP A 191 4.61 14.05 18.77
C ASP A 191 4.30 12.99 19.84
N GLU A 192 3.23 13.20 20.61
CA GLU A 192 2.76 12.28 21.66
C GLU A 192 1.94 11.09 21.09
N GLY A 193 1.89 10.95 19.76
CA GLY A 193 1.20 9.87 19.06
C GLY A 193 2.04 8.58 18.97
N PRO A 194 1.49 7.52 18.35
CA PRO A 194 2.22 6.28 18.14
C PRO A 194 3.40 6.42 17.15
N TYR A 195 3.40 7.49 16.34
CA TYR A 195 4.45 7.80 15.38
C TYR A 195 4.90 9.25 15.52
N SER A 196 6.12 9.53 15.06
CA SER A 196 6.67 10.89 15.04
C SER A 196 5.80 11.84 14.24
N TYR A 197 5.62 13.06 14.76
CA TYR A 197 4.85 14.11 14.09
C TYR A 197 5.35 14.36 12.67
N SER A 198 4.41 14.60 11.76
CA SER A 198 4.69 15.11 10.43
C SER A 198 3.70 16.22 10.08
N PRO A 199 4.16 17.37 9.56
CA PRO A 199 3.26 18.42 9.08
C PRO A 199 2.38 17.95 7.91
N TYR A 200 2.76 16.84 7.24
CA TYR A 200 1.94 16.22 6.21
C TYR A 200 0.72 15.49 6.77
N GLY A 201 0.72 15.11 8.05
CA GLY A 201 -0.39 14.41 8.67
C GLY A 201 -1.69 15.22 8.63
N GLU A 202 -1.67 16.44 9.18
CA GLU A 202 -2.84 17.32 9.18
C GLU A 202 -3.25 17.72 7.75
N LYS A 203 -2.26 17.96 6.89
CA LYS A 203 -2.49 18.32 5.48
C LYS A 203 -3.18 17.19 4.71
N PHE A 204 -2.78 15.94 4.96
CA PHE A 204 -3.38 14.75 4.38
C PHE A 204 -4.84 14.63 4.79
N ASP A 205 -5.13 14.63 6.09
CA ASP A 205 -6.48 14.45 6.62
C ASP A 205 -7.43 15.50 6.08
N LYS A 206 -7.02 16.78 6.14
CA LYS A 206 -7.81 17.89 5.61
C LYS A 206 -8.08 17.74 4.11
N THR A 207 -7.04 17.47 3.32
CA THR A 207 -7.17 17.36 1.85
C THR A 207 -8.07 16.19 1.47
N LEU A 208 -7.88 15.04 2.10
CA LEU A 208 -8.69 13.85 1.85
C LEU A 208 -10.15 14.08 2.21
N LEU A 209 -10.44 14.58 3.41
CA LEU A 209 -11.82 14.83 3.87
C LEU A 209 -12.54 15.88 3.02
N GLU A 210 -11.86 16.96 2.61
CA GLU A 210 -12.42 17.98 1.72
C GLU A 210 -12.79 17.39 0.35
N ASN A 211 -11.90 16.59 -0.25
CA ASN A 211 -12.16 15.94 -1.53
C ASN A 211 -13.29 14.91 -1.43
N LEU A 212 -13.33 14.13 -0.35
CA LEU A 212 -14.39 13.15 -0.09
C LEU A 212 -15.75 13.81 0.15
N GLN A 213 -15.78 14.93 0.87
CA GLN A 213 -17.00 15.70 1.10
C GLN A 213 -17.58 16.26 -0.21
N LYS A 214 -16.72 16.81 -1.08
CA LYS A 214 -17.11 17.34 -2.39
C LYS A 214 -17.43 16.25 -3.42
N GLY A 215 -16.96 15.01 -3.21
CA GLY A 215 -17.08 13.95 -4.21
C GLY A 215 -16.08 14.05 -5.35
N ASP A 216 -14.94 14.70 -5.10
CA ASP A 216 -13.87 14.92 -6.07
C ASP A 216 -12.98 13.67 -6.18
N VAL A 217 -13.55 12.58 -6.69
CA VAL A 217 -12.88 11.27 -6.82
C VAL A 217 -11.52 11.40 -7.51
N SER A 218 -11.44 12.14 -8.63
CA SER A 218 -10.17 12.35 -9.34
C SER A 218 -9.09 13.01 -8.49
N GLU A 219 -9.46 13.96 -7.63
CA GLU A 219 -8.50 14.65 -6.75
C GLU A 219 -7.98 13.73 -5.64
N VAL A 220 -8.80 12.79 -5.14
CA VAL A 220 -8.35 11.75 -4.20
C VAL A 220 -7.22 10.89 -4.82
N PHE A 221 -7.35 10.50 -6.09
CA PHE A 221 -6.33 9.71 -6.80
C PHE A 221 -5.09 10.53 -7.19
N ASN A 222 -5.20 11.86 -7.22
CA ASN A 222 -4.12 12.78 -7.58
C ASN A 222 -3.44 13.42 -6.37
N MET A 223 -3.82 13.02 -5.15
CA MET A 223 -3.15 13.47 -3.92
C MET A 223 -1.63 13.22 -3.99
N ASN A 224 -0.87 14.14 -3.40
CA ASN A 224 0.59 14.11 -3.46
C ASN A 224 1.13 12.84 -2.76
N LYS A 225 1.95 12.04 -3.47
CA LYS A 225 2.50 10.78 -2.94
C LYS A 225 3.30 10.97 -1.65
N THR A 226 4.18 11.97 -1.60
CA THR A 226 4.97 12.28 -0.39
C THR A 226 4.06 12.60 0.79
N MET A 227 2.98 13.36 0.58
CA MET A 227 2.00 13.63 1.64
C MET A 227 1.33 12.35 2.15
N ILE A 228 0.94 11.43 1.26
CA ILE A 228 0.31 10.16 1.64
C ILE A 228 1.29 9.29 2.45
N GLU A 229 2.52 9.14 1.97
CA GLU A 229 3.57 8.36 2.63
C GLU A 229 3.93 8.97 4.00
N GLU A 230 4.12 10.28 4.06
CA GLU A 230 4.49 11.00 5.28
C GLU A 230 3.36 11.11 6.31
N ALA A 231 2.11 10.85 5.93
CA ALA A 231 0.99 10.80 6.88
C ALA A 231 0.93 9.47 7.66
N GLY A 232 1.55 8.40 7.15
CA GLY A 232 1.56 7.09 7.80
C GLY A 232 0.17 6.48 7.99
N GLN A 233 -0.74 6.71 7.04
CA GLN A 233 -2.16 6.36 7.10
C GLN A 233 -2.47 4.91 6.69
N CYS A 234 -3.64 4.39 7.07
CA CYS A 234 -4.13 3.08 6.63
C CYS A 234 -5.49 3.10 5.90
N GLY A 235 -6.24 4.20 5.92
CA GLY A 235 -7.59 4.26 5.37
C GLY A 235 -7.70 4.42 3.85
N LEU A 236 -6.72 5.01 3.16
CA LEU A 236 -6.85 5.45 1.77
C LEU A 236 -7.26 4.32 0.83
N ASN A 237 -6.61 3.16 0.89
CA ASN A 237 -6.90 2.06 -0.04
C ASN A 237 -8.31 1.47 0.16
N SER A 238 -8.80 1.43 1.40
CA SER A 238 -10.19 1.03 1.68
C SER A 238 -11.19 2.03 1.08
N ILE A 239 -10.85 3.32 1.13
CA ILE A 239 -11.63 4.41 0.53
C ILE A 239 -11.63 4.31 -1.00
N LEU A 240 -10.51 3.97 -1.64
CA LEU A 240 -10.46 3.79 -3.10
C LEU A 240 -11.43 2.69 -3.57
N ILE A 241 -11.50 1.58 -2.84
CA ILE A 241 -12.48 0.50 -3.11
C ILE A 241 -13.91 1.00 -2.88
N LEU A 242 -14.17 1.73 -1.80
CA LEU A 242 -15.49 2.32 -1.52
C LEU A 242 -15.95 3.26 -2.65
N LEU A 243 -15.08 4.16 -3.12
CA LEU A 243 -15.37 5.06 -4.24
C LEU A 243 -15.64 4.26 -5.52
N GLY A 244 -14.90 3.19 -5.77
CA GLY A 244 -15.17 2.26 -6.87
C GLY A 244 -16.56 1.64 -6.83
N ALA A 245 -17.04 1.26 -5.63
CA ALA A 245 -18.40 0.76 -5.45
C ALA A 245 -19.48 1.82 -5.74
N MET A 246 -19.10 3.10 -5.77
CA MET A 246 -19.96 4.23 -6.11
C MET A 246 -19.87 4.65 -7.58
N GLU A 247 -19.05 3.97 -8.40
CA GLU A 247 -18.82 4.36 -9.80
C GLU A 247 -20.10 4.50 -10.63
N GLY A 248 -20.02 5.35 -11.65
CA GLY A 248 -21.07 5.61 -12.62
C GLY A 248 -21.99 6.77 -12.24
N LYS A 249 -21.86 7.32 -11.02
CA LYS A 249 -22.62 8.49 -10.57
C LYS A 249 -21.71 9.48 -9.84
N ASN A 250 -22.15 10.73 -9.74
CA ASN A 250 -21.53 11.67 -8.82
C ASN A 250 -21.67 11.18 -7.36
N VAL A 251 -20.67 11.50 -6.55
CA VAL A 251 -20.57 11.12 -5.14
C VAL A 251 -20.75 12.38 -4.30
N LYS A 252 -21.38 12.26 -3.14
CA LYS A 252 -21.40 13.32 -2.13
C LYS A 252 -21.11 12.72 -0.77
N GLY A 253 -20.17 13.31 -0.03
CA GLY A 253 -19.84 12.90 1.32
C GLY A 253 -20.45 13.83 2.38
N GLU A 254 -20.88 13.26 3.50
CA GLU A 254 -21.20 13.99 4.73
C GLU A 254 -20.22 13.56 5.81
N ILE A 255 -19.43 14.52 6.32
CA ILE A 255 -18.57 14.31 7.49
C ILE A 255 -19.48 14.31 8.72
N LEU A 256 -19.54 13.17 9.42
CA LEU A 256 -20.29 13.02 10.67
C LEU A 256 -19.45 13.45 11.87
N SER A 257 -18.15 13.14 11.86
CA SER A 257 -17.16 13.63 12.81
C SER A 257 -15.75 13.51 12.26
N TYR A 258 -14.84 14.30 12.83
CA TYR A 258 -13.40 14.14 12.69
C TYR A 258 -12.71 14.56 13.98
N GLU A 259 -11.90 13.68 14.57
CA GLU A 259 -11.15 13.94 15.80
C GLU A 259 -9.74 13.33 15.69
N GLY A 260 -8.73 13.94 16.31
CA GLY A 260 -7.36 13.40 16.32
C GLY A 260 -6.60 13.56 17.64
N PRO A 261 -7.20 13.30 18.82
CA PRO A 261 -6.57 13.63 20.09
C PRO A 261 -5.33 12.77 20.39
N PHE A 262 -5.24 11.55 19.85
CA PHE A 262 -4.19 10.56 20.12
C PHE A 262 -3.09 10.52 19.05
N GLY A 263 -2.94 11.59 18.25
CA GLY A 263 -1.97 11.62 17.14
C GLY A 263 -2.43 10.88 15.88
N VAL A 264 -3.58 10.22 15.92
CA VAL A 264 -4.22 9.52 14.80
C VAL A 264 -5.54 10.21 14.44
N GLY A 265 -5.80 10.45 13.16
CA GLY A 265 -7.01 11.08 12.65
C GLY A 265 -8.16 10.08 12.46
N TYR A 266 -9.29 10.35 13.09
CA TYR A 266 -10.49 9.50 13.07
C TYR A 266 -11.61 10.20 12.33
N GLY A 267 -11.73 9.94 11.03
CA GLY A 267 -12.82 10.45 10.19
C GLY A 267 -14.00 9.48 10.14
N VAL A 268 -15.21 9.95 10.40
CA VAL A 268 -16.45 9.19 10.19
C VAL A 268 -17.28 9.88 9.13
N MET A 269 -17.57 9.19 8.04
CA MET A 269 -18.35 9.75 6.93
C MET A 269 -19.43 8.79 6.44
N LYS A 270 -20.52 9.36 5.92
CA LYS A 270 -21.47 8.64 5.07
C LYS A 270 -21.46 9.25 3.67
N PHE A 271 -21.80 8.43 2.67
CA PHE A 271 -21.79 8.86 1.28
C PHE A 271 -23.08 8.52 0.56
N GLU A 272 -23.44 9.37 -0.39
CA GLU A 272 -24.60 9.22 -1.25
C GLU A 272 -24.15 9.24 -2.72
N LYS A 273 -24.77 8.37 -3.52
CA LYS A 273 -24.70 8.49 -4.99
C LYS A 273 -25.75 9.50 -5.42
N GLY A 274 -25.37 10.53 -6.14
CA GLY A 274 -26.33 11.43 -6.77
C GLY A 274 -26.90 10.84 -8.07
N GLU A 275 -27.58 11.70 -8.83
CA GLU A 275 -28.34 11.29 -10.01
C GLU A 275 -27.55 11.43 -11.31
N GLU A 276 -26.55 12.32 -11.34
CA GLU A 276 -25.77 12.64 -12.54
C GLU A 276 -24.80 11.52 -12.87
N ASP A 277 -24.77 11.12 -14.15
CA ASP A 277 -23.79 10.14 -14.64
C ASP A 277 -22.39 10.74 -14.64
N LYS A 278 -21.44 10.00 -14.05
CA LYS A 278 -20.02 10.39 -14.01
C LYS A 278 -19.17 9.14 -14.17
N ASN A 279 -18.29 9.16 -15.18
CA ASN A 279 -17.30 8.11 -15.40
C ASN A 279 -15.99 8.55 -14.74
N ASN A 280 -15.80 8.20 -13.46
CA ASN A 280 -14.58 8.58 -12.75
C ASN A 280 -13.41 7.68 -13.17
N LEU A 281 -13.67 6.44 -13.60
CA LEU A 281 -12.60 5.53 -14.03
C LEU A 281 -11.80 6.11 -15.20
N ASP A 282 -12.48 6.64 -16.21
CA ASP A 282 -11.81 7.27 -17.36
C ASP A 282 -10.98 8.49 -16.94
N CYS A 283 -11.49 9.31 -16.01
CA CYS A 283 -10.73 10.44 -15.46
C CYS A 283 -9.48 9.97 -14.71
N ILE A 284 -9.61 8.95 -13.86
CA ILE A 284 -8.48 8.37 -13.10
C ILE A 284 -7.41 7.83 -14.07
N ILE A 285 -7.81 7.09 -15.11
CA ILE A 285 -6.88 6.53 -16.10
C ILE A 285 -6.15 7.65 -16.84
N LYS A 286 -6.86 8.67 -17.32
CA LYS A 286 -6.26 9.82 -18.02
C LYS A 286 -5.26 10.56 -17.13
N CYS A 287 -5.63 10.87 -15.89
CA CYS A 287 -4.73 11.53 -14.94
C CYS A 287 -3.47 10.68 -14.67
N LYS A 288 -3.61 9.35 -14.55
CA LYS A 288 -2.48 8.44 -14.36
C LYS A 288 -1.54 8.46 -15.57
N GLU A 289 -2.08 8.43 -16.78
CA GLU A 289 -1.30 8.49 -18.03
C GLU A 289 -0.56 9.81 -18.18
N GLU A 290 -1.22 10.94 -17.89
CA GLU A 290 -0.61 12.27 -17.91
C GLU A 290 0.53 12.38 -16.88
N ARG A 291 0.33 11.84 -15.68
CA ARG A 291 1.36 11.80 -14.63
C ARG A 291 2.56 10.98 -15.05
N LEU A 292 2.33 9.78 -15.62
CA LEU A 292 3.40 8.94 -16.14
C LEU A 292 4.17 9.66 -17.25
N LYS A 293 3.48 10.30 -18.19
CA LYS A 293 4.10 11.08 -19.26
C LYS A 293 4.97 12.22 -18.69
N LYS A 294 4.43 13.01 -17.75
CA LYS A 294 5.18 14.09 -17.09
C LYS A 294 6.43 13.56 -16.40
N LYS A 295 6.28 12.49 -15.61
CA LYS A 295 7.35 11.81 -14.89
C LYS A 295 8.47 11.33 -15.83
N LEU A 296 8.13 10.72 -16.97
CA LEU A 296 9.10 10.27 -17.96
C LEU A 296 9.78 11.43 -18.71
N THR A 297 9.08 12.54 -18.93
CA THR A 297 9.66 13.72 -19.58
C THR A 297 10.66 14.48 -18.69
N SER A 298 10.36 14.63 -17.40
CA SER A 298 11.20 15.37 -16.45
C SER A 298 12.40 14.58 -15.92
N ALA A 299 12.40 13.26 -16.09
CA ALA A 299 13.44 12.37 -15.58
C ALA A 299 14.86 12.73 -16.08
N ASN A 300 15.86 12.54 -15.23
CA ASN A 300 17.28 12.69 -15.60
C ASN A 300 17.75 11.59 -16.57
N HIS A 301 18.94 11.77 -17.16
CA HIS A 301 19.47 10.88 -18.19
C HIS A 301 19.70 9.43 -17.70
N TYR A 302 20.04 9.23 -16.42
CA TYR A 302 20.30 7.91 -15.83
C TYR A 302 19.04 7.04 -15.80
N VAL A 303 17.95 7.56 -15.21
CA VAL A 303 16.68 6.81 -15.16
C VAL A 303 16.00 6.74 -16.53
N LYS A 304 16.16 7.74 -17.40
CA LYS A 304 15.68 7.68 -18.79
C LYS A 304 16.34 6.53 -19.55
N LEU A 305 17.66 6.34 -19.37
CA LEU A 305 18.38 5.22 -19.96
C LEU A 305 17.89 3.88 -19.42
N ALA A 306 17.72 3.77 -18.10
CA ALA A 306 17.19 2.57 -17.45
C ALA A 306 15.81 2.19 -18.02
N ARG A 307 14.89 3.15 -18.08
CA ARG A 307 13.55 2.98 -18.66
C ARG A 307 13.60 2.59 -20.13
N LYS A 308 14.43 3.28 -20.92
CA LYS A 308 14.59 3.00 -22.36
C LYS A 308 15.11 1.59 -22.58
N SER A 309 16.13 1.17 -21.82
CA SER A 309 16.69 -0.19 -21.87
C SER A 309 15.64 -1.24 -21.55
N LEU A 310 14.89 -1.03 -20.46
CA LEU A 310 13.84 -1.94 -20.02
C LEU A 310 12.74 -2.08 -21.08
N ASN A 311 12.21 -0.96 -21.59
CA ASN A 311 11.19 -0.98 -22.64
C ASN A 311 11.71 -1.62 -23.92
N TYR A 312 12.96 -1.34 -24.31
CA TYR A 312 13.58 -1.95 -25.48
C TYR A 312 13.60 -3.47 -25.38
N TYR A 313 13.98 -4.01 -24.21
CA TYR A 313 13.99 -5.45 -23.96
C TYR A 313 12.60 -6.08 -24.12
N PHE A 314 11.56 -5.50 -23.50
CA PHE A 314 10.20 -6.04 -23.62
C PHE A 314 9.63 -5.93 -25.05
N THR A 315 10.05 -4.93 -25.82
CA THR A 315 9.63 -4.77 -27.22
C THR A 315 10.37 -5.70 -28.19
N HIS A 316 11.67 -5.92 -28.01
CA HIS A 316 12.53 -6.61 -29.00
C HIS A 316 12.98 -8.01 -28.56
N GLY A 317 12.88 -8.35 -27.28
CA GLY A 317 13.36 -9.61 -26.71
C GLY A 317 14.88 -9.67 -26.46
N GLU A 318 15.61 -8.58 -26.75
CA GLU A 318 17.06 -8.50 -26.58
C GLU A 318 17.51 -7.21 -25.88
N LYS A 319 18.74 -7.23 -25.34
CA LYS A 319 19.29 -6.07 -24.63
C LYS A 319 19.70 -4.99 -25.62
N MET A 320 19.48 -3.73 -25.27
CA MET A 320 19.99 -2.60 -26.04
C MET A 320 21.53 -2.61 -26.00
N ILE A 321 22.19 -2.42 -27.15
CA ILE A 321 23.66 -2.41 -27.27
C ILE A 321 24.18 -1.01 -27.65
N ASP A 322 23.39 -0.24 -28.40
CA ASP A 322 23.81 1.08 -28.87
C ASP A 322 23.78 2.13 -27.76
N ILE A 323 24.96 2.65 -27.45
CA ILE A 323 25.22 3.71 -26.47
C ILE A 323 25.78 4.99 -27.09
N SER A 324 25.91 5.08 -28.43
CA SER A 324 26.68 6.16 -29.07
C SER A 324 26.11 7.56 -28.85
N ASN A 325 24.80 7.66 -28.59
CA ASN A 325 24.08 8.92 -28.41
C ASN A 325 23.84 9.29 -26.93
N LEU A 326 24.55 8.65 -26.00
CA LEU A 326 24.43 8.98 -24.58
C LEU A 326 25.28 10.21 -24.19
N PRO A 327 24.86 10.97 -23.16
CA PRO A 327 25.69 12.01 -22.54
C PRO A 327 27.08 11.50 -22.14
N SER A 328 28.08 12.38 -22.17
CA SER A 328 29.48 12.01 -21.91
C SER A 328 29.70 11.37 -20.55
N GLU A 329 29.04 11.86 -19.50
CA GLU A 329 29.10 11.30 -18.14
C GLU A 329 28.74 9.80 -18.09
N LEU A 330 27.73 9.39 -18.86
CA LEU A 330 27.31 7.98 -18.97
C LEU A 330 28.31 7.12 -19.76
N LEU A 331 29.21 7.72 -20.52
CA LEU A 331 30.18 7.04 -21.38
C LEU A 331 31.59 7.00 -20.78
N SER A 332 31.98 8.03 -20.02
CA SER A 332 33.34 8.18 -19.51
C SER A 332 33.52 7.67 -18.09
N GLU A 333 32.49 7.74 -17.24
CA GLU A 333 32.59 7.35 -15.85
C GLU A 333 32.45 5.84 -15.66
N LYS A 334 33.11 5.31 -14.62
CA LYS A 334 33.08 3.91 -14.25
C LYS A 334 32.76 3.79 -12.77
N HIS A 335 31.51 3.48 -12.47
CA HIS A 335 31.03 3.20 -11.12
C HIS A 335 30.23 1.91 -11.07
N GLY A 336 30.12 1.31 -9.89
CA GLY A 336 29.09 0.30 -9.64
C GLY A 336 27.71 0.95 -9.72
N VAL A 337 26.72 0.24 -10.25
CA VAL A 337 25.36 0.79 -10.40
C VAL A 337 24.33 -0.21 -9.93
N PHE A 338 23.37 0.24 -9.13
CA PHE A 338 22.17 -0.51 -8.81
C PHE A 338 20.95 0.10 -9.49
N VAL A 339 20.15 -0.74 -10.15
CA VAL A 339 18.85 -0.35 -10.68
C VAL A 339 17.78 -1.01 -9.84
N SER A 340 16.87 -0.21 -9.29
CA SER A 340 15.73 -0.68 -8.51
C SER A 340 14.43 -0.40 -9.25
N LEU A 341 13.58 -1.42 -9.32
CA LEU A 341 12.22 -1.38 -9.85
C LEU A 341 11.27 -1.44 -8.65
N LYS A 342 10.35 -0.47 -8.55
CA LYS A 342 9.30 -0.47 -7.52
C LYS A 342 7.92 -0.47 -8.17
N LYS A 343 7.09 -1.47 -7.88
CA LYS A 343 5.71 -1.53 -8.36
C LYS A 343 4.78 -1.12 -7.21
N PHE A 344 3.96 -0.09 -7.44
CA PHE A 344 3.08 0.48 -6.40
C PHE A 344 3.83 0.82 -5.09
N GLY A 345 5.04 1.36 -5.21
CA GLY A 345 5.92 1.69 -4.08
C GLY A 345 6.70 0.50 -3.49
N GLN A 346 6.27 -0.74 -3.74
CA GLN A 346 6.91 -1.95 -3.25
C GLN A 346 8.06 -2.40 -4.15
N LEU A 347 9.15 -2.91 -3.57
CA LEU A 347 10.28 -3.42 -4.34
C LEU A 347 9.85 -4.58 -5.24
N ARG A 348 10.12 -4.48 -6.55
CA ARG A 348 9.77 -5.46 -7.58
C ARG A 348 10.99 -6.14 -8.21
N GLY A 349 12.16 -5.54 -8.03
CA GLY A 349 13.47 -6.05 -8.45
C GLY A 349 14.56 -5.04 -8.14
N CYS A 350 15.74 -5.50 -7.75
CA CYS A 350 16.92 -4.65 -7.57
C CYS A 350 18.18 -5.44 -7.81
N ILE A 351 18.92 -5.07 -8.86
CA ILE A 351 20.19 -5.69 -9.23
C ILE A 351 21.21 -4.59 -9.51
N GLY A 352 22.45 -4.87 -9.15
CA GLY A 352 23.56 -3.99 -9.42
C GLY A 352 24.91 -4.63 -9.19
N THR A 353 25.93 -3.79 -9.39
CA THR A 353 27.34 -4.14 -9.27
C THR A 353 27.99 -3.25 -8.23
N ILE A 354 28.83 -3.83 -7.36
CA ILE A 354 29.54 -3.08 -6.30
C ILE A 354 30.65 -2.20 -6.91
N SER A 355 31.32 -2.74 -7.91
CA SER A 355 32.39 -2.07 -8.67
C SER A 355 32.08 -2.18 -10.15
N PRO A 356 32.65 -1.31 -11.01
CA PRO A 356 32.40 -1.35 -12.44
C PRO A 356 32.80 -2.69 -13.03
N THR A 357 31.90 -3.33 -13.75
CA THR A 357 32.10 -4.59 -14.48
C THR A 357 31.95 -4.42 -15.99
N THR A 358 31.51 -3.24 -16.44
CA THR A 358 31.42 -2.83 -17.84
C THR A 358 32.34 -1.63 -18.11
N ASN A 359 32.33 -1.10 -19.34
CA ASN A 359 33.21 0.00 -19.72
C ASN A 359 32.70 1.38 -19.29
N SER A 360 31.45 1.50 -18.86
CA SER A 360 30.85 2.77 -18.47
C SER A 360 29.62 2.60 -17.58
N VAL A 361 29.25 3.67 -16.85
CA VAL A 361 27.99 3.74 -16.10
C VAL A 361 26.77 3.48 -16.99
N GLY A 362 26.78 3.95 -18.25
CA GLY A 362 25.70 3.71 -19.20
C GLY A 362 25.51 2.22 -19.52
N GLU A 363 26.60 1.48 -19.73
CA GLU A 363 26.54 0.02 -19.95
C GLU A 363 26.07 -0.72 -18.69
N GLU A 364 26.52 -0.29 -17.50
CA GLU A 364 26.03 -0.84 -16.23
C GLU A 364 24.51 -0.65 -16.08
N ILE A 365 24.00 0.55 -16.35
CA ILE A 365 22.56 0.86 -16.26
C ILE A 365 21.75 -0.02 -17.20
N ILE A 366 22.16 -0.12 -18.47
CA ILE A 366 21.46 -0.92 -19.47
C ILE A 366 21.36 -2.36 -19.02
N ARG A 367 22.49 -2.94 -18.59
CA ARG A 367 22.56 -4.31 -18.10
C ARG A 367 21.68 -4.49 -16.87
N ASN A 368 21.92 -3.71 -15.82
CA ASN A 368 21.31 -3.92 -14.51
C ASN A 368 19.81 -3.61 -14.51
N SER A 369 19.33 -2.76 -15.42
CA SER A 369 17.88 -2.53 -15.62
C SER A 369 17.15 -3.79 -16.07
N VAL A 370 17.73 -4.53 -17.02
CA VAL A 370 17.15 -5.78 -17.54
C VAL A 370 17.34 -6.90 -16.53
N GLU A 371 18.51 -6.99 -15.89
CA GLU A 371 18.74 -8.00 -14.84
C GLU A 371 17.79 -7.83 -13.64
N ALA A 372 17.54 -6.59 -13.20
CA ALA A 372 16.59 -6.31 -12.11
C ALA A 372 15.17 -6.78 -12.43
N ALA A 373 14.78 -6.78 -13.71
CA ALA A 373 13.47 -7.22 -14.15
C ALA A 373 13.34 -8.75 -14.30
N LEU A 374 14.43 -9.45 -14.58
CA LEU A 374 14.39 -10.85 -15.03
C LEU A 374 15.07 -11.85 -14.09
N ASN A 375 16.10 -11.41 -13.39
CA ASN A 375 17.06 -12.29 -12.73
C ASN A 375 17.29 -11.96 -11.25
N ASP A 376 16.45 -11.11 -10.65
CA ASP A 376 16.42 -10.97 -9.19
C ASP A 376 15.75 -12.22 -8.58
N PRO A 377 16.49 -13.08 -7.85
CA PRO A 377 15.99 -14.38 -7.38
C PRO A 377 14.88 -14.26 -6.33
N ARG A 378 14.65 -13.06 -5.79
CA ARG A 378 13.59 -12.80 -4.81
C ARG A 378 12.22 -12.65 -5.46
N PHE A 379 12.16 -12.40 -6.77
CA PHE A 379 10.94 -12.06 -7.48
C PHE A 379 10.78 -12.89 -8.76
N PHE A 380 9.53 -13.11 -9.17
CA PHE A 380 9.26 -13.61 -10.51
C PHE A 380 9.65 -12.57 -11.56
N LYS A 381 9.86 -13.01 -12.81
CA LYS A 381 10.13 -12.09 -13.93
C LYS A 381 9.03 -11.04 -14.03
N VAL A 382 9.42 -9.81 -14.35
CA VAL A 382 8.49 -8.72 -14.64
C VAL A 382 7.73 -9.04 -15.93
N ASP A 383 6.42 -8.81 -15.92
CA ASP A 383 5.57 -8.87 -17.11
C ASP A 383 5.46 -7.49 -17.78
N GLU A 384 5.27 -7.46 -19.11
CA GLU A 384 5.16 -6.21 -19.87
C GLU A 384 4.02 -5.31 -19.35
N SER A 385 2.91 -5.91 -18.91
CA SER A 385 1.78 -5.19 -18.33
C SER A 385 2.13 -4.40 -17.07
N GLU A 386 3.18 -4.81 -16.33
CA GLU A 386 3.64 -4.15 -15.11
C GLU A 386 4.43 -2.87 -15.39
N LEU A 387 4.96 -2.67 -16.61
CA LEU A 387 5.92 -1.59 -16.90
C LEU A 387 5.36 -0.19 -16.61
N LYS A 388 4.07 0.02 -16.81
CA LYS A 388 3.37 1.29 -16.54
C LYS A 388 3.19 1.58 -15.05
N ASP A 389 3.32 0.56 -14.21
CA ASP A 389 3.14 0.60 -12.76
C ASP A 389 4.47 0.55 -12.00
N ILE A 390 5.58 0.32 -12.71
CA ILE A 390 6.92 0.30 -12.17
C ILE A 390 7.49 1.72 -12.17
N ASP A 391 8.02 2.14 -11.03
CA ASP A 391 8.87 3.30 -10.83
C ASP A 391 10.34 2.84 -10.80
N ILE A 392 11.25 3.55 -11.50
CA ILE A 392 12.68 3.19 -11.55
C ILE A 392 13.52 4.18 -10.73
N SER A 393 14.50 3.64 -9.99
CA SER A 393 15.62 4.42 -9.46
C SER A 393 16.97 3.82 -9.85
N VAL A 394 17.95 4.68 -10.04
CA VAL A 394 19.34 4.33 -10.37
C VAL A 394 20.25 4.89 -9.28
N ASP A 395 21.01 4.02 -8.64
CA ASP A 395 21.97 4.33 -7.60
C ASP A 395 23.38 4.14 -8.15
N ILE A 396 24.17 5.22 -8.22
CA ILE A 396 25.58 5.18 -8.63
C ILE A 396 26.45 5.12 -7.37
N LEU A 397 27.28 4.09 -7.27
CA LEU A 397 28.14 3.84 -6.11
C LEU A 397 29.48 4.55 -6.29
N MET A 398 29.77 5.48 -5.37
CA MET A 398 31.08 6.12 -5.28
C MET A 398 32.09 5.15 -4.68
N ASP A 399 33.38 5.49 -4.83
CA ASP A 399 34.45 4.66 -4.28
C ASP A 399 34.29 4.47 -2.76
N SER A 400 34.48 3.22 -2.33
CA SER A 400 34.40 2.86 -0.93
C SER A 400 35.71 3.14 -0.20
N VAL A 401 35.60 3.48 1.08
CA VAL A 401 36.75 3.70 1.97
C VAL A 401 36.57 2.89 3.24
N SER A 402 37.66 2.38 3.82
CA SER A 402 37.60 1.68 5.10
C SER A 402 37.00 2.56 6.19
N ALA A 403 36.19 1.97 7.05
CA ALA A 403 35.48 2.68 8.10
C ALA A 403 35.40 1.85 9.39
N THR A 404 35.25 2.56 10.50
CA THR A 404 34.84 2.02 11.80
C THR A 404 33.32 2.16 11.98
N LYS A 405 32.75 1.49 12.99
CA LYS A 405 31.30 1.51 13.22
C LYS A 405 30.80 2.91 13.56
N GLU A 406 31.60 3.68 14.29
CA GLU A 406 31.31 5.01 14.79
C GLU A 406 31.25 6.06 13.67
N GLU A 407 31.81 5.74 12.50
CA GLU A 407 31.80 6.63 11.33
C GLU A 407 30.61 6.42 10.40
N LEU A 408 29.75 5.45 10.70
CA LEU A 408 28.62 5.10 9.87
C LEU A 408 27.42 6.00 10.15
N ASN A 409 26.61 6.20 9.12
CA ASN A 409 25.32 6.86 9.21
C ASN A 409 24.38 6.18 8.21
N PRO A 410 23.39 5.40 8.66
CA PRO A 410 22.51 4.63 7.77
C PRO A 410 21.76 5.47 6.74
N LYS A 411 21.50 6.76 7.02
CA LYS A 411 20.85 7.69 6.08
C LYS A 411 21.80 8.24 5.03
N LYS A 412 23.11 8.29 5.32
CA LYS A 412 24.10 8.91 4.42
C LYS A 412 24.95 7.89 3.66
N TYR A 413 25.44 6.86 4.33
CA TYR A 413 26.44 5.95 3.79
C TYR A 413 25.88 4.55 3.59
N GLY A 414 26.18 3.97 2.44
CA GLY A 414 26.10 2.52 2.27
C GLY A 414 27.28 1.85 2.93
N VAL A 415 27.14 0.55 3.22
CA VAL A 415 28.17 -0.26 3.86
C VAL A 415 28.51 -1.49 3.05
N ILE A 416 29.79 -1.84 3.05
CA ILE A 416 30.29 -3.12 2.56
C ILE A 416 30.96 -3.82 3.75
N VAL A 417 30.48 -5.01 4.09
CA VAL A 417 31.15 -5.89 5.06
C VAL A 417 31.90 -6.98 4.31
N PHE A 418 33.08 -7.33 4.77
CA PHE A 418 33.88 -8.37 4.12
C PHE A 418 34.71 -9.20 5.09
N LYS A 419 34.82 -10.51 4.78
CA LYS A 419 35.68 -11.47 5.49
C LYS A 419 36.21 -12.49 4.49
N GLY A 420 37.50 -12.40 4.14
CA GLY A 420 38.08 -13.19 3.06
C GLY A 420 37.38 -12.89 1.72
N TYR A 421 36.81 -13.91 1.08
CA TYR A 421 36.07 -13.77 -0.19
C TYR A 421 34.59 -13.39 0.01
N LYS A 422 34.06 -13.44 1.23
CA LYS A 422 32.67 -13.08 1.51
C LYS A 422 32.54 -11.57 1.54
N ARG A 423 31.56 -11.03 0.79
CA ARG A 423 31.22 -9.61 0.76
C ARG A 423 29.72 -9.43 0.76
N GLY A 424 29.23 -8.46 1.51
CA GLY A 424 27.84 -8.05 1.53
C GLY A 424 27.73 -6.54 1.47
N LEU A 425 26.82 -6.04 0.64
CA LEU A 425 26.58 -4.62 0.45
C LEU A 425 25.16 -4.27 0.89
N LEU A 426 25.03 -3.14 1.58
CA LEU A 426 23.76 -2.51 1.84
C LEU A 426 23.81 -1.02 1.45
N LEU A 427 22.82 -0.61 0.66
CA LEU A 427 22.67 0.79 0.21
C LEU A 427 22.23 1.69 1.39
N PRO A 428 22.52 3.00 1.35
CA PRO A 428 22.00 3.95 2.33
C PRO A 428 20.50 4.20 2.17
N ASP A 429 19.95 4.81 3.22
CA ASP A 429 18.59 5.37 3.26
C ASP A 429 17.53 4.35 2.84
N LEU A 430 17.53 3.22 3.55
CA LEU A 430 16.54 2.16 3.39
C LEU A 430 15.49 2.26 4.50
N GLU A 431 14.24 2.05 4.12
CA GLU A 431 13.10 2.03 5.04
C GLU A 431 13.29 0.93 6.09
N GLY A 432 13.11 1.26 7.37
CA GLY A 432 13.27 0.33 8.49
C GLY A 432 14.72 0.03 8.90
N VAL A 433 15.72 0.70 8.30
CA VAL A 433 17.13 0.58 8.68
C VAL A 433 17.62 1.91 9.22
N ASP A 434 17.26 2.19 10.48
CA ASP A 434 17.56 3.46 11.14
C ASP A 434 18.79 3.39 12.06
N HIS A 435 19.23 2.19 12.43
CA HIS A 435 20.40 1.98 13.30
C HIS A 435 21.58 1.32 12.56
N ILE A 436 22.79 1.64 13.00
CA ILE A 436 24.05 1.14 12.42
C ILE A 436 24.13 -0.38 12.56
N GLU A 437 23.71 -0.91 13.71
CA GLU A 437 23.66 -2.35 13.97
C GLU A 437 22.76 -3.08 12.98
N ASP A 438 21.58 -2.54 12.68
CA ASP A 438 20.66 -3.12 11.69
C ASP A 438 21.32 -3.14 10.31
N GLN A 439 21.95 -2.03 9.94
CA GLN A 439 22.64 -1.86 8.67
C GLN A 439 23.75 -2.92 8.48
N LEU A 440 24.59 -3.10 9.51
CA LEU A 440 25.70 -4.06 9.48
C LEU A 440 25.21 -5.51 9.54
N ASN A 441 24.19 -5.80 10.35
CA ASN A 441 23.62 -7.14 10.47
C ASN A 441 23.05 -7.62 9.13
N ILE A 442 22.24 -6.79 8.45
CA ILE A 442 21.68 -7.12 7.14
C ILE A 442 22.81 -7.31 6.11
N ALA A 443 23.85 -6.49 6.14
CA ALA A 443 25.00 -6.64 5.25
C ALA A 443 25.74 -7.97 5.51
N CYS A 444 25.91 -8.36 6.77
CA CYS A 444 26.53 -9.63 7.16
C CYS A 444 25.69 -10.83 6.73
N GLU A 445 24.37 -10.78 6.92
CA GLU A 445 23.45 -11.82 6.46
C GLU A 445 23.54 -12.03 4.94
N LYS A 446 23.56 -10.94 4.16
CA LYS A 446 23.77 -11.00 2.70
C LYS A 446 25.12 -11.60 2.31
N ALA A 447 26.15 -11.39 3.11
CA ALA A 447 27.48 -11.94 2.90
C ALA A 447 27.65 -13.38 3.41
N GLY A 448 26.69 -13.88 4.21
CA GLY A 448 26.85 -15.11 4.99
C GLY A 448 27.99 -15.03 6.01
N ILE A 449 28.18 -13.88 6.64
CA ILE A 449 29.17 -13.62 7.71
C ILE A 449 28.45 -13.66 9.06
N ASP A 450 29.02 -14.33 10.07
CA ASP A 450 28.49 -14.29 11.44
C ASP A 450 28.75 -12.91 12.04
N LYS A 451 27.72 -12.26 12.60
CA LYS A 451 27.82 -10.92 13.19
C LYS A 451 28.81 -10.83 14.37
N ASN A 452 29.14 -11.95 14.99
CA ASN A 452 30.09 -12.00 16.11
C ASN A 452 31.54 -12.23 15.65
N ASP A 453 31.76 -12.51 14.36
CA ASP A 453 33.09 -12.62 13.81
C ASP A 453 33.77 -11.26 13.66
N GLU A 454 35.09 -11.26 13.58
CA GLU A 454 35.85 -10.09 13.10
C GLU A 454 35.73 -9.99 11.56
N TYR A 455 35.30 -8.83 11.07
CA TYR A 455 35.13 -8.52 9.65
C TYR A 455 35.54 -7.07 9.37
N GLY A 456 35.95 -6.81 8.12
CA GLY A 456 36.25 -5.46 7.65
C GLY A 456 34.98 -4.72 7.26
N ILE A 457 35.01 -3.39 7.43
CA ILE A 457 33.91 -2.48 7.06
C ILE A 457 34.46 -1.42 6.11
N GLU A 458 33.75 -1.20 5.02
CA GLU A 458 33.90 -0.04 4.16
C GLU A 458 32.59 0.75 4.10
N LYS A 459 32.70 2.07 3.96
CA LYS A 459 31.58 2.97 3.70
C LYS A 459 31.70 3.59 2.32
N PHE A 460 30.57 3.87 1.68
CA PHE A 460 30.51 4.56 0.40
C PHE A 460 29.31 5.50 0.34
N GLU A 461 29.39 6.53 -0.49
CA GLU A 461 28.27 7.41 -0.81
C GLU A 461 27.57 6.93 -2.08
N VAL A 462 26.27 7.24 -2.18
CA VAL A 462 25.45 6.91 -3.35
C VAL A 462 24.83 8.18 -3.90
N ILE A 463 24.92 8.35 -5.22
CA ILE A 463 24.12 9.33 -5.93
C ILE A 463 22.88 8.62 -6.46
N ARG A 464 21.72 8.93 -5.86
CA ARG A 464 20.44 8.30 -6.19
C ARG A 464 19.63 9.20 -7.13
N TYR A 465 19.24 8.62 -8.25
CA TYR A 465 18.38 9.23 -9.25
C TYR A 465 17.03 8.51 -9.28
N LYS A 466 15.92 9.23 -9.13
CA LYS A 466 14.58 8.66 -9.26
C LYS A 466 13.83 9.27 -10.43
N GLU A 467 12.93 8.50 -11.03
CA GLU A 467 12.03 9.07 -12.03
C GLU A 467 11.07 10.08 -11.40
N GLY A 468 10.93 11.24 -12.06
CA GLY A 468 10.06 12.33 -11.61
C GLY A 468 10.74 13.35 -10.70
N GLU A 469 12.00 13.10 -10.31
CA GLU A 469 12.91 14.06 -9.66
C GLU A 469 13.73 14.84 -10.70
#